data_AF-A0A662JDR5-F1
#
_entry.id   AF-A0A662JDR5-F1
#
_cell.length_a   1.000
_cell.length_b   1.000
_cell.length_c   1.000
_cell.angle_alpha   90.00
_cell.angle_beta   90.00
_cell.angle_gamma   90.00
#
_symmetry.space_group_name_H-M   'P 1'
#
loop_
_entity.id
_entity.type
_entity.pdbx_description
1 polymer ?
#
loop_
_entity_poly.entity_id
_entity_poly.type
_entity_poly.pdbx_seq_one_letter_code
_entity_poly.pdbx_strand_id
1 'polypeptide(L)'
;MTELLLFFRPRRLRLANRQAAVNLYSAALTLGSDLLLIDLPEGMEPFLSWPQLSSAPTILEAAVEAGVLPASSSMLRSLEPLVEGVMKAKRQLDVEVRCYADPSLMKDDHALSMEVPRLLLRASLSSFLERDLKEWLDLVERRRMLAHRHLQSSVGKVASLALKAKRPICLAGLEAWELAKQLREVGFKVQLRSAGLPYLHTPLEVLEKLHS
;
A
#
# COMPACT_ATOMS: atom_id res chain seq x y z
N MET A 1 -19.37 -18.21 1.90
CA MET A 1 -18.46 -17.46 1.01
C MET A 1 -18.27 -16.09 1.64
N THR A 2 -17.05 -15.76 2.07
CA THR A 2 -16.77 -14.49 2.77
C THR A 2 -16.80 -13.33 1.77
N GLU A 3 -17.59 -12.31 2.06
CA GLU A 3 -17.60 -11.07 1.26
C GLU A 3 -16.46 -10.16 1.71
N LEU A 4 -15.66 -9.69 0.75
CA LEU A 4 -14.52 -8.82 1.00
C LEU A 4 -14.70 -7.53 0.19
N LEU A 5 -14.71 -6.39 0.87
CA LEU A 5 -14.70 -5.08 0.22
C LEU A 5 -13.25 -4.63 0.05
N LEU A 6 -12.80 -4.43 -1.19
CA LEU A 6 -11.45 -4.01 -1.52
C LEU A 6 -11.46 -2.59 -2.08
N PHE A 7 -10.89 -1.66 -1.31
CA PHE A 7 -10.62 -0.29 -1.72
C PHE A 7 -9.23 -0.18 -2.33
N PHE A 8 -9.11 0.52 -3.45
CA PHE A 8 -7.81 0.70 -4.11
C PHE A 8 -7.45 2.17 -4.32
N ARG A 9 -6.15 2.48 -4.28
CA ARG A 9 -5.62 3.84 -4.49
C ARG A 9 -4.16 3.87 -4.94
N PRO A 10 -3.69 4.97 -5.55
CA PRO A 10 -2.25 5.23 -5.68
C PRO A 10 -1.63 5.56 -4.31
N ARG A 11 -0.85 4.62 -3.76
CA ARG A 11 -0.28 4.67 -2.39
C ARG A 11 0.56 5.91 -2.08
N ARG A 12 1.27 6.42 -3.08
CA ARG A 12 2.26 7.51 -2.92
C ARG A 12 1.64 8.90 -2.94
N LEU A 13 0.32 9.02 -3.18
CA LEU A 13 -0.36 10.31 -3.24
C LEU A 13 -1.07 10.61 -1.92
N ARG A 14 -0.66 11.70 -1.26
CA ARG A 14 -1.28 12.16 0.01
C ARG A 14 -2.79 12.35 -0.10
N LEU A 15 -3.26 12.94 -1.20
CA LEU A 15 -4.70 13.17 -1.43
C LEU A 15 -5.47 11.84 -1.53
N ALA A 16 -4.89 10.83 -2.20
CA ALA A 16 -5.49 9.51 -2.31
C ALA A 16 -5.52 8.79 -0.95
N ASN A 17 -4.47 8.91 -0.14
CA ASN A 17 -4.44 8.41 1.23
C ASN A 17 -5.49 9.09 2.12
N ARG A 18 -5.71 10.40 1.97
CA ARG A 18 -6.76 11.14 2.66
C ARG A 18 -8.16 10.65 2.28
N GLN A 19 -8.44 10.49 0.98
CA GLN A 19 -9.75 10.01 0.55
C GLN A 19 -9.98 8.55 0.98
N ALA A 20 -8.94 7.72 0.95
CA ALA A 20 -9.01 6.36 1.44
C ALA A 20 -9.32 6.29 2.94
N ALA A 21 -8.69 7.12 3.77
CA ALA A 21 -9.02 7.22 5.19
C ALA A 21 -10.52 7.52 5.42
N VAL A 22 -11.08 8.49 4.69
CA VAL A 22 -12.49 8.86 4.79
C VAL A 22 -13.40 7.71 4.33
N ASN A 23 -13.09 7.11 3.18
CA ASN A 23 -13.89 6.03 2.61
C ASN A 23 -13.86 4.76 3.48
N LEU A 24 -12.69 4.42 4.04
CA LEU A 24 -12.56 3.31 4.97
C LEU A 24 -13.36 3.54 6.23
N TYR A 25 -13.27 4.72 6.84
CA TYR A 25 -14.05 5.07 8.02
C TYR A 25 -15.55 4.96 7.75
N SER A 26 -16.02 5.58 6.65
CA SER A 26 -17.43 5.53 6.27
C SER A 26 -17.90 4.10 5.98
N ALA A 27 -17.12 3.32 5.24
CA ALA A 27 -17.48 1.95 4.91
C ALA A 27 -17.48 1.04 6.15
N ALA A 28 -16.51 1.21 7.05
CA ALA A 28 -16.45 0.47 8.31
C ALA A 28 -17.69 0.73 9.16
N LEU A 29 -18.09 2.01 9.28
CA LEU A 29 -19.30 2.40 10.01
C LEU A 29 -20.57 1.85 9.35
N THR A 30 -20.75 2.02 8.04
CA THR A 30 -21.97 1.61 7.33
C THR A 30 -22.13 0.10 7.25
N LEU A 31 -21.02 -0.64 7.06
CA LEU A 31 -21.05 -2.09 6.95
C LEU A 31 -20.96 -2.77 8.31
N GLY A 32 -20.65 -2.06 9.40
CA GLY A 32 -20.33 -2.69 10.69
C GLY A 32 -19.16 -3.68 10.53
N SER A 33 -18.08 -3.20 9.91
CA SER A 33 -16.88 -4.02 9.68
C SER A 33 -16.19 -4.34 10.99
N ASP A 34 -15.72 -5.58 11.14
CA ASP A 34 -14.96 -6.05 12.29
C ASP A 34 -13.44 -6.02 12.04
N LEU A 35 -13.00 -5.91 10.79
CA LEU A 35 -11.60 -5.95 10.40
C LEU A 35 -11.26 -5.00 9.25
N LEU A 36 -10.27 -4.13 9.47
CA LEU A 36 -9.59 -3.35 8.44
C LEU A 36 -8.22 -3.96 8.13
N LEU A 37 -8.02 -4.35 6.89
CA LEU A 37 -6.73 -4.78 6.34
C LEU A 37 -6.07 -3.61 5.61
N ILE A 38 -4.93 -3.17 6.09
CA ILE A 38 -4.22 -1.98 5.57
C ILE A 38 -2.90 -2.41 4.92
N ASP A 39 -2.57 -1.81 3.78
CA ASP A 39 -1.32 -2.01 3.03
C ASP A 39 -0.08 -1.34 3.65
N LEU A 40 -0.05 -1.29 4.99
CA LEU A 40 1.11 -0.93 5.79
C LEU A 40 1.93 -2.18 6.13
N PRO A 41 3.22 -2.03 6.48
CA PRO A 41 4.07 -3.17 6.83
C PRO A 41 3.62 -3.84 8.13
N GLU A 42 3.69 -5.17 8.17
CA GLU A 42 3.51 -5.96 9.40
C GLU A 42 4.43 -5.40 10.51
N GLY A 43 3.88 -5.24 11.72
CA GLY A 43 4.59 -4.61 12.83
C GLY A 43 4.26 -3.12 13.01
N MET A 44 3.43 -2.53 12.13
CA MET A 44 2.85 -1.20 12.35
C MET A 44 1.72 -1.18 13.38
N GLU A 45 1.05 -2.31 13.61
CA GLU A 45 -0.13 -2.40 14.48
C GLU A 45 0.07 -1.90 15.92
N PRO A 46 1.22 -2.18 16.59
CA PRO A 46 1.50 -1.61 17.91
C PRO A 46 1.52 -0.08 17.89
N PHE A 47 2.12 0.52 16.86
CA PHE A 47 2.19 1.98 16.69
C PHE A 47 0.82 2.59 16.37
N LEU A 48 -0.03 1.90 15.60
CA LEU A 48 -1.41 2.31 15.37
C LEU A 48 -2.29 2.23 16.63
N SER A 49 -1.81 1.52 17.66
CA SER A 49 -2.48 1.38 18.96
C SER A 49 -1.93 2.32 20.03
N TRP A 50 -0.93 3.16 19.70
CA TRP A 50 -0.32 4.06 20.67
C TRP A 50 -1.33 5.09 21.23
N PRO A 51 -1.10 5.56 22.48
CA PRO A 51 -2.06 6.36 23.22
C PRO A 51 -2.43 7.69 22.55
N GLN A 52 -3.53 8.26 23.02
CA GLN A 52 -4.39 9.24 22.35
C GLN A 52 -3.71 10.55 21.89
N LEU A 53 -2.55 10.90 22.47
CA LEU A 53 -1.83 12.16 22.23
C LEU A 53 -0.77 12.07 21.12
N SER A 54 -0.43 10.86 20.66
CA SER A 54 0.59 10.70 19.62
C SER A 54 0.04 11.12 18.25
N SER A 55 0.69 12.11 17.64
CA SER A 55 0.36 12.56 16.29
C SER A 55 0.76 11.51 15.24
N ALA A 56 0.08 11.48 14.09
CA ALA A 56 0.46 10.57 13.00
C ALA A 56 1.94 10.73 12.54
N PRO A 57 2.49 11.96 12.45
CA PRO A 57 3.93 12.16 12.23
C PRO A 57 4.82 11.45 13.26
N THR A 58 4.53 11.61 14.56
CA THR A 58 5.32 10.99 15.65
C THR A 58 5.29 9.47 15.58
N ILE A 59 4.14 8.89 15.24
CA ILE A 59 3.97 7.43 15.07
C ILE A 59 4.80 6.92 13.88
N LEU A 60 4.77 7.67 12.78
CA LEU A 60 5.52 7.34 11.57
C LEU A 60 7.03 7.46 11.80
N GLU A 61 7.48 8.48 12.52
CA GLU A 61 8.89 8.65 12.93
C GLU A 61 9.35 7.51 13.83
N ALA A 62 8.58 7.14 14.86
CA ALA A 62 8.91 6.01 15.73
C ALA A 62 8.96 4.68 14.97
N ALA A 63 8.09 4.48 13.98
CA ALA A 63 8.12 3.30 13.11
C ALA A 63 9.38 3.26 12.20
N VAL A 64 9.91 4.43 11.81
CA VAL A 64 11.20 4.53 11.12
C VAL A 64 12.35 4.20 12.06
N GLU A 65 12.34 4.74 13.30
CA GLU A 65 13.36 4.44 14.32
C GLU A 65 13.41 2.95 14.68
N ALA A 66 12.24 2.30 14.74
CA ALA A 66 12.13 0.86 14.96
C ALA A 66 12.46 0.01 13.70
N GLY A 67 12.77 0.65 12.57
CA GLY A 67 13.13 -0.02 11.33
C GLY A 67 11.97 -0.74 10.63
N VAL A 68 10.72 -0.41 10.95
CA VAL A 68 9.51 -0.96 10.31
C VAL A 68 9.23 -0.25 8.98
N LEU A 69 9.44 1.07 8.95
CA LEU A 69 9.32 1.89 7.75
C LEU A 69 10.68 2.37 7.25
N PRO A 70 10.85 2.58 5.94
CA PRO A 70 12.04 3.24 5.40
C PRO A 70 12.05 4.74 5.73
N ALA A 71 13.24 5.29 5.93
CA ALA A 71 13.44 6.70 6.24
C ALA A 71 13.24 7.60 5.01
N SER A 72 12.00 7.98 4.71
CA SER A 72 11.67 8.85 3.57
C SER A 72 10.61 9.88 3.92
N SER A 73 11.02 11.15 4.06
CA SER A 73 10.12 12.25 4.46
C SER A 73 8.91 12.42 3.53
N SER A 74 9.09 12.23 2.22
CA SER A 74 8.00 12.29 1.25
C SER A 74 7.01 11.14 1.42
N MET A 75 7.51 9.92 1.67
CA MET A 75 6.67 8.76 1.96
C MET A 75 5.89 8.95 3.26
N LEU A 76 6.53 9.37 4.35
CA LEU A 76 5.86 9.60 5.64
C LEU A 76 4.76 10.64 5.48
N ARG A 77 5.05 11.78 4.83
CA ARG A 77 4.04 12.80 4.51
C ARG A 77 2.89 12.25 3.66
N SER A 78 3.15 11.31 2.75
CA SER A 78 2.06 10.71 1.98
C SER A 78 1.14 9.86 2.84
N LEU A 79 1.68 9.16 3.85
CA LEU A 79 0.97 8.19 4.70
C LEU A 79 0.26 8.81 5.90
N GLU A 80 0.70 9.97 6.39
CA GLU A 80 0.08 10.71 7.50
C GLU A 80 -1.46 10.66 7.54
N PRO A 81 -2.19 11.09 6.48
CA PRO A 81 -3.65 11.14 6.54
C PRO A 81 -4.29 9.75 6.62
N LEU A 82 -3.62 8.72 6.09
CA LEU A 82 -4.09 7.34 6.22
C LEU A 82 -3.95 6.86 7.66
N VAL A 83 -2.77 7.04 8.26
CA VAL A 83 -2.50 6.64 9.65
C VAL A 83 -3.47 7.33 10.61
N GLU A 84 -3.66 8.63 10.45
CA GLU A 84 -4.63 9.41 11.24
C GLU A 84 -6.06 8.85 11.11
N GLY A 85 -6.49 8.57 9.88
CA GLY A 85 -7.82 8.00 9.61
C GLY A 85 -8.02 6.60 10.19
N VAL A 86 -7.03 5.73 10.05
CA VAL A 86 -7.06 4.36 10.56
C VAL A 86 -7.09 4.35 12.09
N MET A 87 -6.28 5.18 12.74
CA MET A 87 -6.31 5.35 14.19
C MET A 87 -7.67 5.85 14.67
N LYS A 88 -8.26 6.81 13.96
CA LYS A 88 -9.60 7.33 14.27
C LYS A 88 -10.67 6.25 14.12
N ALA A 89 -10.63 5.46 13.04
CA ALA A 89 -11.55 4.35 12.81
C ALA A 89 -11.45 3.31 13.92
N LYS A 90 -10.23 2.86 14.25
CA LYS A 90 -9.97 1.91 15.35
C LYS A 90 -10.56 2.40 16.68
N ARG A 91 -10.35 3.68 17.02
CA ARG A 91 -10.79 4.27 18.29
C ARG A 91 -12.30 4.42 18.40
N GLN A 92 -12.95 4.87 17.32
CA GLN A 92 -14.36 5.27 17.36
C GLN A 92 -15.33 4.14 17.00
N LEU A 93 -14.87 3.17 16.21
CA LEU A 93 -15.71 2.10 15.67
C LEU A 93 -15.37 0.73 16.28
N ASP A 94 -14.37 0.66 17.16
CA ASP A 94 -13.87 -0.57 17.81
C ASP A 94 -13.54 -1.69 16.81
N VAL A 95 -12.93 -1.32 15.68
CA VAL A 95 -12.60 -2.23 14.58
C VAL A 95 -11.18 -2.73 14.72
N GLU A 96 -10.95 -4.03 14.49
CA GLU A 96 -9.62 -4.59 14.46
C GLU A 96 -8.86 -4.07 13.23
N VAL A 97 -7.61 -3.64 13.41
CA VAL A 97 -6.76 -3.18 12.30
C VAL A 97 -5.57 -4.12 12.18
N ARG A 98 -5.36 -4.68 10.99
CA ARG A 98 -4.21 -5.53 10.66
C ARG A 98 -3.48 -5.00 9.44
N CYS A 99 -2.16 -5.02 9.51
CA CYS A 99 -1.27 -4.67 8.43
C CYS A 99 -0.84 -5.97 7.73
N TYR A 100 -0.73 -5.95 6.39
CA TYR A 100 -0.46 -7.17 5.62
C TYR A 100 0.74 -7.07 4.67
N ALA A 101 1.34 -5.89 4.52
CA ALA A 101 2.48 -5.74 3.63
C ALA A 101 3.74 -6.33 4.27
N ASP A 102 4.56 -7.02 3.48
CA ASP A 102 5.84 -7.55 3.95
C ASP A 102 6.84 -6.40 4.18
N PRO A 103 7.37 -6.21 5.41
CA PRO A 103 8.32 -5.14 5.71
C PRO A 103 9.61 -5.23 4.90
N SER A 104 10.09 -6.44 4.57
CA SER A 104 11.30 -6.65 3.79
C SER A 104 11.10 -6.21 2.34
N LEU A 105 9.99 -6.62 1.73
CA LEU A 105 9.65 -6.23 0.36
C LEU A 105 9.34 -4.73 0.24
N MET A 106 8.83 -4.09 1.29
CA MET A 106 8.64 -2.64 1.33
C MET A 106 9.97 -1.88 1.34
N LYS A 107 10.98 -2.37 2.07
CA LYS A 107 12.34 -1.80 2.04
C LYS A 107 12.97 -1.93 0.66
N ASP A 108 12.82 -3.08 0.02
CA ASP A 108 13.28 -3.31 -1.35
C ASP A 108 12.60 -2.36 -2.34
N ASP A 109 11.28 -2.15 -2.22
CA ASP A 109 10.55 -1.22 -3.11
C ASP A 109 11.03 0.22 -2.93
N HIS A 110 11.30 0.60 -1.68
CA HIS A 110 11.88 1.89 -1.38
C HIS A 110 13.27 2.06 -2.01
N ALA A 111 14.15 1.06 -1.87
CA ALA A 111 15.50 1.10 -2.44
C ALA A 111 15.46 1.24 -3.97
N LEU A 112 14.65 0.42 -4.66
CA LEU A 112 14.48 0.52 -6.12
C LEU A 112 13.89 1.88 -6.54
N SER A 113 12.99 2.44 -5.73
CA SER A 113 12.40 3.74 -6.02
C SER A 113 13.41 4.89 -5.96
N MET A 114 14.47 4.75 -5.16
CA MET A 114 15.56 5.72 -5.08
C MET A 114 16.51 5.65 -6.28
N GLU A 115 16.49 4.57 -7.07
CA GLU A 115 17.26 4.47 -8.31
C GLU A 115 16.67 5.33 -9.44
N VAL A 116 15.34 5.52 -9.46
CA VAL A 116 14.65 6.28 -10.51
C VAL A 116 15.15 7.73 -10.61
N PRO A 117 15.18 8.54 -9.51
CA PRO A 117 15.74 9.89 -9.57
C PRO A 117 17.21 9.92 -9.98
N ARG A 118 18.00 8.91 -9.59
CA ARG A 118 19.42 8.81 -9.96
C ARG A 118 19.59 8.64 -11.47
N LEU A 119 18.83 7.74 -12.08
CA LEU A 119 18.85 7.52 -13.53
C LEU A 119 18.33 8.74 -14.30
N LEU A 120 17.24 9.36 -13.82
CA LEU A 120 16.69 10.59 -14.42
C LEU A 120 17.68 11.76 -14.36
N LEU A 121 18.34 11.95 -13.22
CA LEU A 121 19.34 13.01 -13.06
C LEU A 121 20.53 12.78 -14.00
N ARG A 122 21.03 11.54 -14.08
CA ARG A 122 22.14 11.20 -14.98
C ARG A 122 21.77 11.45 -16.45
N ALA A 123 20.59 11.01 -16.87
CA ALA A 123 20.08 11.25 -18.22
C ALA A 123 19.84 12.74 -18.53
N SER A 124 19.54 13.56 -17.50
CA SER A 124 19.40 15.01 -17.66
C SER A 124 20.74 15.75 -17.79
N LEU A 125 21.80 15.22 -17.16
CA LEU A 125 23.13 15.86 -17.11
C LEU A 125 24.09 15.37 -18.21
N SER A 126 23.84 14.20 -18.77
CA SER A 126 24.71 13.56 -19.76
C SER A 126 23.92 13.09 -20.97
N SER A 127 24.58 12.89 -22.10
CA SER A 127 23.94 12.28 -23.26
C SER A 127 23.48 10.87 -22.90
N PHE A 128 22.25 10.53 -23.28
CA PHE A 128 21.69 9.19 -23.05
C PHE A 128 22.44 8.15 -23.89
N LEU A 129 23.07 7.18 -23.24
CA LEU A 129 23.86 6.12 -23.88
C LEU A 129 23.13 4.77 -23.79
N GLU A 130 23.56 3.80 -24.58
CA GLU A 130 23.02 2.43 -24.57
C GLU A 130 23.09 1.77 -23.18
N ARG A 131 24.15 2.05 -22.41
CA ARG A 131 24.28 1.58 -21.01
C ARG A 131 23.15 2.12 -20.11
N ASP A 132 22.66 3.33 -20.37
CA ASP A 132 21.59 3.93 -19.58
C ASP A 132 20.28 3.22 -19.87
N LEU A 133 20.00 2.90 -21.14
CA LEU A 133 18.86 2.07 -21.51
C LEU A 133 18.90 0.71 -20.82
N LYS A 134 20.06 0.05 -20.79
CA LYS A 134 20.23 -1.24 -20.12
C LYS A 134 19.93 -1.16 -18.62
N GLU A 135 20.42 -0.12 -17.95
CA GLU A 135 20.10 0.11 -16.53
C GLU A 135 18.62 0.39 -16.29
N TRP A 136 17.95 1.13 -17.19
CA TRP A 136 16.49 1.35 -17.11
C TRP A 136 15.69 0.06 -17.28
N LEU A 137 16.05 -0.78 -18.26
CA LEU A 137 15.39 -2.06 -18.49
C LEU A 137 15.58 -3.02 -17.31
N ASP A 138 16.80 -3.09 -16.76
CA ASP A 138 17.09 -3.87 -15.55
C ASP A 138 16.28 -3.38 -14.34
N LEU A 139 16.17 -2.05 -14.16
CA LEU A 139 15.33 -1.48 -13.10
C LEU A 139 13.86 -1.87 -13.26
N VAL A 140 13.30 -1.77 -14.48
CA VAL A 140 11.91 -2.17 -14.76
C VAL A 140 11.69 -3.64 -14.44
N GLU A 141 12.63 -4.52 -14.84
CA GLU A 141 12.52 -5.95 -14.57
C GLU A 141 12.60 -6.27 -13.07
N ARG A 142 13.53 -5.64 -12.34
CA ARG A 142 13.62 -5.78 -10.88
C ARG A 142 12.35 -5.31 -10.16
N ARG A 143 11.77 -4.18 -10.59
CA ARG A 143 10.49 -3.69 -10.05
C ARG A 143 9.33 -4.64 -10.36
N ARG A 144 9.27 -5.21 -11.56
CA ARG A 144 8.28 -6.22 -11.96
C ARG A 144 8.36 -7.47 -11.08
N MET A 145 9.56 -8.04 -10.92
CA MET A 145 9.78 -9.20 -10.05
C MET A 145 9.40 -8.90 -8.59
N LEU A 146 9.70 -7.69 -8.11
CA LEU A 146 9.31 -7.28 -6.76
C LEU A 146 7.79 -7.12 -6.62
N ALA A 147 7.11 -6.53 -7.60
CA ALA A 147 5.65 -6.39 -7.63
C ALA A 147 4.95 -7.76 -7.61
N HIS A 148 5.49 -8.74 -8.34
CA HIS A 148 4.99 -10.12 -8.30
C HIS A 148 5.12 -10.73 -6.90
N ARG A 149 6.29 -10.58 -6.25
CA ARG A 149 6.51 -11.06 -4.87
C ARG A 149 5.56 -10.39 -3.87
N HIS A 150 5.36 -9.07 -3.98
CA HIS A 150 4.40 -8.31 -3.17
C HIS A 150 2.98 -8.86 -3.32
N LEU A 151 2.54 -9.12 -4.55
CA LEU A 151 1.21 -9.64 -4.83
C LEU A 151 1.01 -11.03 -4.22
N GLN A 152 1.95 -11.95 -4.43
CA GLN A 152 1.89 -13.31 -3.86
C GLN A 152 1.83 -13.30 -2.34
N SER A 153 2.69 -12.50 -1.70
CA SER A 153 2.70 -12.33 -0.23
C SER A 153 1.37 -11.75 0.26
N SER A 154 0.88 -10.69 -0.40
CA SER A 154 -0.36 -10.00 -0.04
C SER A 154 -1.59 -10.90 -0.14
N VAL A 155 -1.69 -11.73 -1.18
CA VAL A 155 -2.83 -12.64 -1.37
C VAL A 155 -2.92 -13.64 -0.21
N GLY A 156 -1.81 -14.30 0.13
CA GLY A 156 -1.79 -15.27 1.22
C GLY A 156 -2.14 -14.64 2.57
N LYS A 157 -1.57 -13.46 2.86
CA LYS A 157 -1.83 -12.73 4.11
C LYS A 157 -3.27 -12.25 4.20
N VAL A 158 -3.76 -11.53 3.19
CA VAL A 158 -5.14 -11.03 3.12
C VAL A 158 -6.14 -12.17 3.24
N ALA A 159 -5.94 -13.28 2.51
CA ALA A 159 -6.83 -14.44 2.61
C ALA A 159 -6.86 -15.02 4.03
N SER A 160 -5.69 -15.23 4.65
CA SER A 160 -5.61 -15.82 6.00
C SER A 160 -6.26 -14.97 7.09
N LEU A 161 -6.18 -13.64 6.98
CA LEU A 161 -6.77 -12.70 7.92
C LEU A 161 -8.27 -12.52 7.66
N ALA A 162 -8.67 -12.38 6.40
CA ALA A 162 -10.05 -12.15 6.00
C ALA A 162 -10.97 -13.35 6.28
N LEU A 163 -10.45 -14.58 6.25
CA LEU A 163 -11.24 -15.80 6.55
C LEU A 163 -11.82 -15.80 7.99
N LYS A 164 -11.17 -15.10 8.93
CA LYS A 164 -11.57 -15.07 10.34
C LYS A 164 -12.56 -13.94 10.66
N ALA A 165 -12.80 -13.04 9.71
CA ALA A 165 -13.63 -11.86 9.88
C ALA A 165 -14.99 -12.01 9.20
N LYS A 166 -16.01 -11.35 9.75
CA LYS A 166 -17.37 -11.33 9.20
C LYS A 166 -17.50 -10.39 8.01
N ARG A 167 -16.95 -9.18 8.11
CA ARG A 167 -17.07 -8.13 7.10
C ARG A 167 -15.73 -7.41 6.92
N PRO A 168 -14.70 -8.11 6.41
CA PRO A 168 -13.39 -7.51 6.21
C PRO A 168 -13.44 -6.43 5.13
N ILE A 169 -12.76 -5.31 5.39
CA ILE A 169 -12.46 -4.28 4.39
C ILE A 169 -10.95 -4.26 4.18
N CYS A 170 -10.51 -4.40 2.93
CA CYS A 170 -9.11 -4.37 2.54
C CYS A 170 -8.80 -3.11 1.77
N LEU A 171 -7.67 -2.49 2.09
CA LEU A 171 -7.13 -1.35 1.40
C LEU A 171 -5.87 -1.76 0.65
N ALA A 172 -5.85 -1.56 -0.68
CA ALA A 172 -4.77 -1.97 -1.56
C ALA A 172 -4.24 -0.82 -2.44
N GLY A 173 -3.15 -1.11 -3.15
CA GLY A 173 -2.56 -0.24 -4.16
C GLY A 173 -3.24 -0.39 -5.53
N LEU A 174 -2.50 -0.08 -6.59
CA LEU A 174 -2.99 -0.15 -7.97
C LEU A 174 -3.10 -1.60 -8.50
N GLU A 175 -2.45 -2.54 -7.83
CA GLU A 175 -2.51 -3.99 -8.06
C GLU A 175 -3.79 -4.65 -7.54
N ALA A 176 -4.77 -3.85 -7.11
CA ALA A 176 -6.04 -4.31 -6.56
C ALA A 176 -6.84 -5.22 -7.50
N TRP A 177 -6.72 -5.02 -8.81
CA TRP A 177 -7.42 -5.84 -9.81
C TRP A 177 -6.88 -7.27 -9.82
N GLU A 178 -5.55 -7.42 -9.86
CA GLU A 178 -4.86 -8.70 -9.80
C GLU A 178 -5.07 -9.36 -8.43
N LEU A 179 -4.99 -8.59 -7.35
CA LEU A 179 -5.27 -9.06 -5.99
C LEU A 179 -6.72 -9.58 -5.86
N ALA A 180 -7.71 -8.84 -6.38
CA ALA A 180 -9.10 -9.27 -6.38
C ALA A 180 -9.33 -10.53 -7.22
N LYS A 181 -8.64 -10.65 -8.36
CA LYS A 181 -8.72 -11.85 -9.20
C LYS A 181 -8.23 -13.08 -8.43
N GLN A 182 -7.04 -13.02 -7.84
CA GLN A 182 -6.48 -14.15 -7.09
C GLN A 182 -7.30 -14.47 -5.82
N LEU A 183 -7.81 -13.46 -5.10
CA LEU A 183 -8.67 -13.68 -3.95
C LEU A 183 -10.02 -14.34 -4.33
N ARG A 184 -10.56 -14.06 -5.52
CA ARG A 184 -11.75 -14.76 -6.04
C ARG A 184 -11.46 -16.23 -6.35
N GLU A 185 -10.29 -16.53 -6.89
CA GLU A 185 -9.84 -17.91 -7.14
C GLU A 185 -9.71 -18.70 -5.82
N VAL A 186 -9.33 -18.03 -4.73
CA VAL A 186 -9.27 -18.61 -3.37
C VAL A 186 -10.67 -18.73 -2.71
N GLY A 187 -11.73 -18.22 -3.34
CA GLY A 187 -13.12 -18.39 -2.91
C GLY A 187 -13.75 -17.19 -2.19
N PHE A 188 -13.17 -16.00 -2.28
CA PHE A 188 -13.77 -14.76 -1.76
C PHE A 188 -14.71 -14.10 -2.77
N LYS A 189 -15.82 -13.53 -2.27
CA LYS A 189 -16.66 -12.63 -3.08
C LYS A 189 -16.14 -11.20 -2.93
N VAL A 190 -15.23 -10.82 -3.84
CA VAL A 190 -14.52 -9.53 -3.78
C VAL A 190 -15.26 -8.42 -4.54
N GLN A 191 -15.65 -7.36 -3.82
CA GLN A 191 -16.14 -6.10 -4.39
C GLN A 191 -15.00 -5.09 -4.48
N LEU A 192 -14.76 -4.54 -5.67
CA LEU A 192 -13.74 -3.50 -5.90
C LEU A 192 -14.37 -2.12 -5.83
N ARG A 193 -13.75 -1.20 -5.10
CA ARG A 193 -14.12 0.23 -5.09
C ARG A 193 -12.89 1.10 -5.17
N SER A 194 -12.95 2.15 -5.99
CA SER A 194 -11.91 3.18 -5.95
C SER A 194 -12.04 3.95 -4.65
N ALA A 195 -10.92 4.15 -3.95
CA ALA A 195 -10.87 5.05 -2.82
C ALA A 195 -10.70 6.52 -3.23
N GLY A 196 -10.58 6.85 -4.51
CA GLY A 196 -10.39 8.23 -4.97
C GLY A 196 -10.69 8.44 -6.45
N LEU A 197 -10.23 9.56 -6.99
CA LEU A 197 -10.36 9.91 -8.40
C LEU A 197 -9.61 8.91 -9.31
N PRO A 198 -10.01 8.78 -10.60
CA PRO A 198 -9.28 7.97 -11.56
C PRO A 198 -7.81 8.40 -11.61
N TYR A 199 -6.91 7.44 -11.43
CA TYR A 199 -5.46 7.67 -11.47
C TYR A 199 -4.93 7.33 -12.86
N LEU A 200 -4.22 8.28 -13.47
CA LEU A 200 -3.48 8.06 -14.71
C LEU A 200 -2.10 7.52 -14.35
N HIS A 201 -1.77 6.35 -14.89
CA HIS A 201 -0.47 5.72 -14.67
C HIS A 201 0.66 6.59 -15.20
N THR A 202 1.75 6.67 -14.43
CA THR A 202 3.00 7.28 -14.89
C THR A 202 3.60 6.45 -16.03
N PRO A 203 4.44 7.03 -16.91
CA PRO A 203 5.10 6.28 -17.97
C PRO A 203 5.85 5.04 -17.46
N LEU A 204 6.48 5.13 -16.29
CA LEU A 204 7.20 4.01 -15.69
C LEU A 204 6.25 2.89 -15.25
N GLU A 205 5.11 3.23 -14.65
CA GLU A 205 4.06 2.25 -14.29
C GLU A 205 3.42 1.60 -15.53
N VAL A 206 3.32 2.34 -16.64
CA VAL A 206 2.86 1.77 -17.92
C VAL A 206 3.90 0.78 -18.46
N LEU A 207 5.19 1.13 -18.44
CA LEU A 207 6.27 0.24 -18.90
C LEU A 207 6.34 -1.07 -18.10
N GLU A 208 6.11 -1.01 -16.79
CA GLU A 208 6.03 -2.18 -15.91
C GLU A 208 4.90 -3.14 -16.29
N LYS A 209 3.79 -2.60 -16.83
CA LYS A 209 2.63 -3.39 -17.29
C LYS A 209 2.75 -3.88 -18.73
N LEU A 210 3.51 -3.20 -19.59
CA LEU A 210 3.68 -3.62 -20.99
C LEU A 210 4.60 -4.84 -21.12
N HIS A 211 5.44 -5.11 -20.12
CA HIS A 211 6.33 -6.27 -20.06
C HIS A 211 5.74 -7.45 -19.26
N SER A 212 4.42 -7.47 -19.02
CA SER A 212 3.72 -8.57 -18.33
C SER A 212 3.02 -9.52 -19.29
#